data_AF-A0ABC9XJW1-F1
#
_entry.id   AF-A0ABC9XJW1-F1
#
_cell.length_a   1.000
_cell.length_b   1.000
_cell.length_c   1.000
_cell.angle_alpha   90.00
_cell.angle_beta   90.00
_cell.angle_gamma   90.00
#
_symmetry.space_group_name_H-M   'P 1'
#
loop_
_entity.id
_entity.type
_entity.pdbx_description
1 polymer ?
#
loop_
_entity_poly.entity_id
_entity_poly.type
_entity_poly.pdbx_seq_one_letter_code
_entity_poly.pdbx_strand_id
1 'polypeptide(L)'
;MAKQEVCGVLQLEVSQQRFHGQRELGCIRGHGPATAPPGSRATMAAVGLEGRGGSASTAQGRKAQLSQRAQELRAMLTLQEQGRKVFAQCCEEKLRQKRELLTRLREAVQEDVHALGSIQAVPHSKFTMSVACGAQRHMGMDLAGKTVEVALEKLRAEIHERRKTCDMLLYWLRQRSQTRDELQRRLQQLQDAERDAKRQQAQVQAIHQLENNREKMLTKIHAGQKVTAQYLVVRDALRKELAHLPPHLDLLCGIAELYPGELKDMELLASRALRAADVAKEDMAEMKTQFLAESKRRYRSLAAQEVPVDRLWLKEASERQPRAQARSELTMDFPSLQSQDPVVDTKLEAAKAQMEREAWLTEKMEKAKAAVQRSCLWDIAGRLLAQQKSLVDLGQCVKEREEKKQALKETLKELELKQAELKFGQPPNTPRMLEEDLRVRLQQEEAQLEQARAQALRNEELLLQFANGIDNLLVRLHAITVPDQDNSVKPQGVVEKLQFCEQKLRYLTQRVADLAPDSYSPDENNEVRDLLEKATANDAQNLKISLDDVSSRVQDPSDFADEDHGLVPSREEIKKQGLLLLESKKKSSRER
;
A
#
# COMPACT_ATOMS: atom_id res chain seq x y z
N MET A 1 -44.18 63.72 39.08
CA MET A 1 -44.67 62.33 39.23
C MET A 1 -44.15 61.59 38.00
N ALA A 2 -43.22 60.62 38.07
CA ALA A 2 -43.23 59.35 38.82
C ALA A 2 -44.40 58.46 38.34
N LYS A 3 -44.22 57.24 37.83
CA LYS A 3 -43.06 56.29 37.78
C LYS A 3 -42.76 55.95 36.30
N GLN A 4 -41.56 55.58 35.82
CA GLN A 4 -40.52 54.64 36.29
C GLN A 4 -40.92 53.14 36.16
N GLU A 5 -40.59 52.56 35.00
CA GLU A 5 -40.32 51.13 34.81
C GLU A 5 -38.89 50.97 34.28
N VAL A 6 -38.25 49.82 34.51
CA VAL A 6 -36.78 49.67 34.49
C VAL A 6 -36.32 48.61 33.48
N CYS A 7 -35.23 48.90 32.76
CA CYS A 7 -34.62 47.96 31.81
C CYS A 7 -34.11 46.67 32.47
N GLY A 8 -34.30 45.54 31.79
CA GLY A 8 -33.83 44.21 32.19
C GLY A 8 -33.11 43.42 31.09
N VAL A 9 -32.55 44.09 30.08
CA VAL A 9 -31.81 43.42 28.99
C VAL A 9 -30.37 43.18 29.43
N LEU A 10 -30.10 42.01 30.03
CA LEU A 10 -28.74 41.56 30.31
C LEU A 10 -28.08 41.01 29.03
N GLN A 11 -27.36 41.87 28.32
CA GLN A 11 -26.36 41.44 27.35
C GLN A 11 -25.24 40.71 28.10
N LEU A 12 -25.04 39.42 27.82
CA LEU A 12 -23.85 38.69 28.24
C LEU A 12 -22.76 38.82 27.17
N GLU A 13 -21.87 39.79 27.36
CA GLU A 13 -20.64 39.91 26.58
C GLU A 13 -19.69 38.74 26.90
N VAL A 14 -19.78 37.66 26.11
CA VAL A 14 -18.80 36.56 26.18
C VAL A 14 -17.51 37.03 25.51
N SER A 15 -16.58 37.53 26.34
CA SER A 15 -15.26 38.01 25.92
C SER A 15 -14.49 36.94 25.14
N GLN A 16 -14.21 37.19 23.85
CA GLN A 16 -13.36 36.33 23.03
C GLN A 16 -11.88 36.51 23.39
N GLN A 17 -11.41 35.83 24.44
CA GLN A 17 -9.97 35.58 24.62
C GLN A 17 -9.57 34.30 23.89
N ARG A 18 -8.82 34.46 22.79
CA ARG A 18 -8.14 33.35 22.12
C ARG A 18 -6.99 32.85 22.99
N PHE A 19 -7.00 31.58 23.35
CA PHE A 19 -5.78 30.85 23.69
C PHE A 19 -5.57 29.72 22.68
N HIS A 20 -4.59 29.88 21.79
CA HIS A 20 -4.03 28.73 21.07
C HIS A 20 -3.18 27.92 22.05
N GLY A 21 -3.41 26.61 22.09
CA GLY A 21 -2.75 25.70 23.03
C GLY A 21 -2.88 24.26 22.57
N GLN A 22 -2.23 23.91 21.46
CA GLN A 22 -2.04 22.50 21.11
C GLN A 22 -1.21 21.82 22.21
N ARG A 23 -1.73 20.73 22.77
CA ARG A 23 -0.92 19.65 23.34
C ARG A 23 -1.71 18.35 23.30
N GLU A 24 -1.05 17.31 22.83
CA GLU A 24 -1.65 15.99 22.63
C GLU A 24 -1.87 15.31 23.97
N LEU A 25 -3.01 14.64 24.13
CA LEU A 25 -3.29 13.77 25.27
C LEU A 25 -3.63 12.38 24.76
N GLY A 26 -2.61 11.53 24.66
CA GLY A 26 -2.77 10.11 24.31
C GLY A 26 -3.65 9.38 25.33
N CYS A 27 -4.68 8.69 24.85
CA CYS A 27 -5.62 7.97 25.70
C CYS A 27 -4.94 6.79 26.42
N ILE A 28 -4.66 6.93 27.71
CA ILE A 28 -4.22 5.81 28.56
C ILE A 28 -5.38 4.83 28.71
N ARG A 29 -5.23 3.65 28.10
CA ARG A 29 -6.23 2.58 28.10
C ARG A 29 -6.30 1.90 29.47
N GLY A 30 -7.39 2.10 30.20
CA GLY A 30 -7.66 1.36 31.43
C GLY A 30 -7.83 -0.14 31.14
N HIS A 31 -7.00 -0.98 31.75
CA HIS A 31 -7.16 -2.43 31.76
C HIS A 31 -7.73 -2.90 33.09
N GLY A 32 -8.84 -3.65 33.05
CA GLY A 32 -9.33 -4.42 34.20
C GLY A 32 -8.43 -5.63 34.48
N PRO A 33 -8.48 -6.20 35.70
CA PRO A 33 -7.58 -7.27 36.12
C PRO A 33 -7.91 -8.58 35.41
N ALA A 34 -6.95 -9.12 34.64
CA ALA A 34 -6.99 -10.49 34.15
C ALA A 34 -6.39 -11.44 35.20
N THR A 35 -7.04 -12.59 35.42
CA THR A 35 -6.59 -13.64 36.34
C THR A 35 -5.34 -14.34 35.80
N ALA A 36 -4.33 -14.55 36.65
CA ALA A 36 -3.11 -15.25 36.31
C ALA A 36 -3.10 -16.69 36.87
N PRO A 37 -2.73 -17.71 36.08
CA PRO A 37 -2.45 -19.06 36.58
C PRO A 37 -1.04 -19.15 37.20
N PRO A 38 -0.82 -20.03 38.19
CA PRO A 38 0.50 -20.20 38.82
C PRO A 38 1.39 -21.17 38.03
N GLY A 39 2.70 -20.86 37.92
CA GLY A 39 3.69 -21.87 37.53
C GLY A 39 4.87 -21.42 36.70
N SER A 40 5.91 -20.85 37.34
CA SER A 40 7.32 -21.11 36.98
C SER A 40 8.27 -20.68 38.09
N ARG A 41 9.27 -21.51 38.36
CA ARG A 41 10.21 -21.38 39.49
C ARG A 41 11.59 -21.02 38.94
N ALA A 42 11.99 -19.76 39.07
CA ALA A 42 13.29 -19.27 38.62
C ALA A 42 14.25 -19.10 39.82
N THR A 43 15.25 -19.96 39.92
CA THR A 43 16.38 -19.80 40.85
C THR A 43 17.35 -18.75 40.33
N MET A 44 17.70 -17.77 41.17
CA MET A 44 18.83 -16.87 40.95
C MET A 44 19.81 -17.04 42.12
N ALA A 45 21.01 -17.54 41.84
CA ALA A 45 22.08 -17.60 42.83
C ALA A 45 22.81 -16.25 42.89
N ALA A 46 23.08 -15.75 44.10
CA ALA A 46 23.86 -14.55 44.31
C ALA A 46 25.29 -14.94 44.72
N VAL A 47 26.25 -14.71 43.82
CA VAL A 47 27.68 -14.72 44.15
C VAL A 47 28.06 -13.30 44.59
N GLY A 48 28.60 -13.15 45.79
CA GLY A 48 29.04 -11.86 46.32
C GLY A 48 30.46 -11.50 45.90
N LEU A 49 30.75 -10.20 45.84
CA LEU A 49 32.11 -9.65 45.80
C LEU A 49 32.21 -8.44 46.74
N GLU A 50 33.13 -8.52 47.69
CA GLU A 50 33.61 -7.37 48.48
C GLU A 50 34.64 -6.57 47.65
N GLY A 51 34.82 -5.26 47.90
CA GLY A 51 35.57 -4.44 46.94
C GLY A 51 36.06 -3.05 47.33
N ARG A 52 36.54 -2.84 48.58
CA ARG A 52 37.24 -1.62 49.05
C ARG A 52 36.44 -0.31 49.04
N GLY A 53 36.89 0.66 49.85
CA GLY A 53 36.24 1.96 50.04
C GLY A 53 37.12 3.15 49.65
N GLY A 54 36.49 4.31 49.49
CA GLY A 54 37.15 5.61 49.28
C GLY A 54 36.19 6.78 49.47
N SER A 55 36.67 7.86 50.12
CA SER A 55 35.99 9.15 50.31
C SER A 55 34.57 9.12 50.93
N ALA A 56 34.50 9.13 52.26
CA ALA A 56 33.24 9.27 53.00
C ALA A 56 32.55 10.65 52.77
N SER A 57 33.32 11.73 52.61
CA SER A 57 32.79 13.10 52.50
C SER A 57 31.99 13.33 51.22
N THR A 58 32.50 12.91 50.06
CA THR A 58 31.78 13.03 48.78
C THR A 58 30.56 12.11 48.71
N ALA A 59 30.61 10.94 49.35
CA ALA A 59 29.46 10.06 49.51
C ALA A 59 28.36 10.70 50.37
N GLN A 60 28.73 11.43 51.43
CA GLN A 60 27.78 12.11 52.33
C GLN A 60 27.12 13.33 51.65
N GLY A 61 27.87 14.12 50.89
CA GLY A 61 27.31 15.21 50.06
C GLY A 61 26.32 14.71 49.00
N ARG A 62 26.65 13.63 48.29
CA ARG A 62 25.73 12.99 47.32
C ARG A 62 24.48 12.42 48.00
N LYS A 63 24.61 11.82 49.19
CA LYS A 63 23.45 11.36 49.99
C LYS A 63 22.53 12.53 50.38
N ALA A 64 23.08 13.68 50.77
CA ALA A 64 22.28 14.88 51.09
C ALA A 64 21.52 15.42 49.87
N GLN A 65 22.17 15.52 48.71
CA GLN A 65 21.51 15.94 47.47
C GLN A 65 20.40 14.97 47.02
N LEU A 66 20.63 13.65 47.17
CA LEU A 66 19.62 12.64 46.89
C LEU A 66 18.46 12.67 47.89
N SER A 67 18.70 12.94 49.18
CA SER A 67 17.64 13.07 50.18
C SER A 67 16.81 14.35 49.98
N GLN A 68 17.44 15.47 49.61
CA GLN A 68 16.74 16.69 49.22
C GLN A 68 15.86 16.45 47.99
N ARG A 69 16.41 15.88 46.91
CA ARG A 69 15.63 15.57 45.70
C ARG A 69 14.49 14.56 45.95
N ALA A 70 14.67 13.64 46.90
CA ALA A 70 13.60 12.76 47.36
C ALA A 70 12.51 13.50 48.18
N GLN A 71 12.87 14.52 48.95
CA GLN A 71 11.92 15.40 49.64
C GLN A 71 11.15 16.28 48.64
N GLU A 72 11.83 16.86 47.65
CA GLU A 72 11.21 17.63 46.55
C GLU A 72 10.23 16.77 45.74
N LEU A 73 10.59 15.53 45.39
CA LEU A 73 9.69 14.58 44.74
C LEU A 73 8.48 14.24 45.60
N ARG A 74 8.64 14.06 46.92
CA ARG A 74 7.51 13.86 47.86
C ARG A 74 6.62 15.10 47.96
N ALA A 75 7.19 16.30 47.97
CA ALA A 75 6.43 17.56 47.98
C ALA A 75 5.62 17.73 46.68
N MET A 76 6.21 17.45 45.52
CA MET A 76 5.50 17.47 44.24
C MET A 76 4.38 16.42 44.17
N LEU A 77 4.60 15.21 44.68
CA LEU A 77 3.55 14.17 44.75
C LEU A 77 2.40 14.58 45.67
N THR A 78 2.69 15.09 46.87
CA THR A 78 1.64 15.56 47.80
C THR A 78 0.86 16.76 47.27
N LEU A 79 1.51 17.70 46.59
CA LEU A 79 0.84 18.79 45.87
C LEU A 79 -0.03 18.26 44.71
N GLN A 80 0.45 17.27 43.95
CA GLN A 80 -0.34 16.65 42.88
C GLN A 80 -1.57 15.90 43.43
N GLU A 81 -1.44 15.21 44.56
CA GLU A 81 -2.57 14.57 45.26
C GLU A 81 -3.57 15.59 45.81
N GLN A 82 -3.10 16.70 46.40
CA GLN A 82 -3.95 17.79 46.85
C GLN A 82 -4.70 18.42 45.66
N GLY A 83 -4.03 18.68 44.54
CA GLY A 83 -4.65 19.17 43.31
C GLY A 83 -5.72 18.22 42.78
N ARG A 84 -5.48 16.90 42.80
CA ARG A 84 -6.50 15.88 42.45
C ARG A 84 -7.70 15.90 43.40
N LYS A 85 -7.47 16.04 44.71
CA LYS A 85 -8.53 16.13 45.74
C LYS A 85 -9.41 17.37 45.54
N VAL A 86 -8.80 18.55 45.36
CA VAL A 86 -9.53 19.81 45.11
C VAL A 86 -10.28 19.76 43.78
N PHE A 87 -9.71 19.17 42.73
CA PHE A 87 -10.39 18.99 41.46
C PHE A 87 -11.61 18.05 41.57
N ALA A 88 -11.47 16.93 42.31
CA ALA A 88 -12.59 16.02 42.58
C ALA A 88 -13.72 16.73 43.35
N GLN A 89 -13.39 17.43 44.44
CA GLN A 89 -14.35 18.21 45.24
C GLN A 89 -15.06 19.28 44.40
N CYS A 90 -14.35 19.99 43.52
CA CYS A 90 -14.93 20.98 42.61
C CYS A 90 -15.88 20.33 41.58
N CYS A 91 -15.58 19.11 41.12
CA CYS A 91 -16.47 18.33 40.25
C CYS A 91 -17.71 17.84 41.00
N GLU A 92 -17.56 17.33 42.22
CA GLU A 92 -18.67 16.87 43.07
C GLU A 92 -19.61 18.02 43.43
N GLU A 93 -19.08 19.19 43.80
CA GLU A 93 -19.87 20.38 44.13
C GLU A 93 -20.60 20.93 42.89
N LYS A 94 -19.96 20.93 41.70
CA LYS A 94 -20.66 21.25 40.44
C LYS A 94 -21.73 20.22 40.07
N LEU A 95 -21.55 18.95 40.41
CA LEU A 95 -22.58 17.93 40.23
C LEU A 95 -23.74 18.11 41.22
N ARG A 96 -23.44 18.49 42.47
CA ARG A 96 -24.44 18.86 43.48
C ARG A 96 -25.29 20.04 43.01
N GLN A 97 -24.67 21.15 42.63
CA GLN A 97 -25.36 22.34 42.11
C GLN A 97 -26.25 22.01 40.90
N LYS A 98 -25.77 21.15 39.99
CA LYS A 98 -26.58 20.65 38.86
C LYS A 98 -27.75 19.76 39.30
N ARG A 99 -27.61 18.93 40.35
CA ARG A 99 -28.71 18.15 40.92
C ARG A 99 -29.76 19.06 41.55
N GLU A 100 -29.34 20.04 42.35
CA GLU A 100 -30.24 21.01 43.00
C GLU A 100 -31.00 21.85 41.96
N LEU A 101 -30.33 22.30 40.88
CA LEU A 101 -30.98 22.97 39.75
C LEU A 101 -31.95 22.05 39.00
N LEU A 102 -31.60 20.77 38.77
CA LEU A 102 -32.49 19.80 38.14
C LEU A 102 -33.73 19.50 39.00
N THR A 103 -33.62 19.53 40.33
CA THR A 103 -34.79 19.42 41.22
C THR A 103 -35.70 20.63 41.05
N ARG A 104 -35.17 21.86 41.13
CA ARG A 104 -35.95 23.11 40.94
C ARG A 104 -36.62 23.19 39.57
N LEU A 105 -35.95 22.72 38.52
CA LEU A 105 -36.52 22.66 37.17
C LEU A 105 -37.62 21.60 37.04
N ARG A 106 -37.55 20.50 37.82
CA ARG A 106 -38.63 19.50 37.88
C ARG A 106 -39.82 20.02 38.67
N GLU A 107 -39.58 20.71 39.78
CA GLU A 107 -40.61 21.37 40.58
C GLU A 107 -41.38 22.41 39.74
N ALA A 108 -40.68 23.33 39.06
CA ALA A 108 -41.30 24.30 38.16
C ALA A 108 -42.07 23.65 36.99
N VAL A 109 -41.54 22.58 36.37
CA VAL A 109 -42.25 21.84 35.33
C VAL A 109 -43.47 21.08 35.88
N GLN A 110 -43.43 20.63 37.13
CA GLN A 110 -44.60 20.05 37.80
C GLN A 110 -45.66 21.12 38.10
N GLU A 111 -45.26 22.31 38.56
CA GLU A 111 -46.15 23.45 38.76
C GLU A 111 -46.83 23.88 37.44
N ASP A 112 -46.07 24.01 36.35
CA ASP A 112 -46.60 24.27 35.01
C ASP A 112 -47.59 23.17 34.56
N VAL A 113 -47.26 21.89 34.77
CA VAL A 113 -48.14 20.75 34.44
C VAL A 113 -49.39 20.73 35.32
N HIS A 114 -49.32 21.14 36.59
CA HIS A 114 -50.49 21.27 37.46
C HIS A 114 -51.37 22.48 37.08
N ALA A 115 -50.78 23.60 36.65
CA ALA A 115 -51.50 24.74 36.13
C ALA A 115 -52.23 24.40 34.81
N LEU A 116 -51.53 23.78 33.85
CA LEU A 116 -52.10 23.28 32.60
C LEU A 116 -53.16 22.20 32.85
N GLY A 117 -52.91 21.28 33.78
CA GLY A 117 -53.87 20.26 34.21
C GLY A 117 -55.14 20.87 34.81
N SER A 118 -55.03 21.97 35.56
CA SER A 118 -56.18 22.71 36.09
C SER A 118 -56.99 23.40 34.98
N ILE A 119 -56.32 23.92 33.96
CA ILE A 119 -56.94 24.51 32.75
C ILE A 119 -57.61 23.43 31.86
N GLN A 120 -57.11 22.18 31.91
CA GLN A 120 -57.60 21.05 31.12
C GLN A 120 -58.67 20.20 31.83
N ALA A 121 -58.70 20.20 33.17
CA ALA A 121 -59.73 19.56 33.98
C ALA A 121 -61.09 20.26 33.85
N VAL A 122 -61.11 21.57 33.56
CA VAL A 122 -62.31 22.24 33.05
C VAL A 122 -62.44 21.88 31.56
N PRO A 123 -63.55 21.24 31.12
CA PRO A 123 -63.71 20.88 29.71
C PRO A 123 -63.52 22.11 28.83
N HIS A 124 -62.61 22.04 27.85
CA HIS A 124 -62.21 23.21 27.06
C HIS A 124 -63.39 23.91 26.38
N SER A 125 -64.46 23.19 26.03
CA SER A 125 -65.73 23.78 25.59
C SER A 125 -66.37 24.64 26.68
N LYS A 126 -66.55 24.14 27.91
CA LYS A 126 -67.19 24.87 29.01
C LYS A 126 -66.42 26.13 29.44
N PHE A 127 -65.09 26.09 29.53
CA PHE A 127 -64.29 27.29 29.85
C PHE A 127 -64.39 28.33 28.74
N THR A 128 -64.10 27.94 27.50
CA THR A 128 -64.12 28.84 26.34
C THR A 128 -65.52 29.40 26.08
N MET A 129 -66.58 28.58 26.21
CA MET A 129 -67.96 29.05 26.12
C MET A 129 -68.34 29.96 27.28
N SER A 130 -67.86 29.74 28.52
CA SER A 130 -68.16 30.65 29.63
C SER A 130 -67.58 32.04 29.39
N VAL A 131 -66.31 32.12 28.98
CA VAL A 131 -65.63 33.39 28.66
C VAL A 131 -66.25 34.05 27.42
N ALA A 132 -66.48 33.29 26.34
CA ALA A 132 -67.09 33.81 25.12
C ALA A 132 -68.54 34.27 25.33
N CYS A 133 -69.37 33.51 26.05
CA CYS A 133 -70.73 33.93 26.41
C CYS A 133 -70.74 35.10 27.39
N GLY A 134 -69.74 35.25 28.26
CA GLY A 134 -69.54 36.46 29.07
C GLY A 134 -69.38 37.69 28.19
N ALA A 135 -68.38 37.70 27.31
CA ALA A 135 -68.15 38.79 26.36
C ALA A 135 -69.36 39.04 25.44
N GLN A 136 -70.02 37.98 24.96
CA GLN A 136 -71.16 38.08 24.06
C GLN A 136 -72.45 38.56 24.75
N ARG A 137 -72.61 38.37 26.06
CA ARG A 137 -73.66 39.03 26.86
C ARG A 137 -73.43 40.53 26.96
N HIS A 138 -72.21 40.98 27.21
CA HIS A 138 -71.88 42.40 27.24
C HIS A 138 -72.16 43.06 25.88
N MET A 139 -71.69 42.47 24.77
CA MET A 139 -72.04 42.91 23.42
C MET A 139 -73.57 42.92 23.19
N GLY A 140 -74.30 41.87 23.63
CA GLY A 140 -75.75 41.81 23.51
C GLY A 140 -76.48 42.96 24.21
N MET A 141 -76.06 43.33 25.43
CA MET A 141 -76.64 44.46 26.16
C MET A 141 -76.23 45.81 25.54
N ASP A 142 -74.99 45.94 25.09
CA ASP A 142 -74.52 47.13 24.37
C ASP A 142 -75.33 47.39 23.10
N LEU A 143 -75.76 46.35 22.38
CA LEU A 143 -76.50 46.49 21.13
C LEU A 143 -78.00 46.79 21.34
N ALA A 144 -78.57 46.44 22.49
CA ALA A 144 -80.01 46.48 22.75
C ALA A 144 -80.67 47.87 22.72
N GLY A 145 -79.88 48.96 22.81
CA GLY A 145 -80.35 50.35 22.73
C GLY A 145 -79.93 51.11 21.46
N LYS A 146 -79.46 50.41 20.42
CA LYS A 146 -78.91 51.03 19.19
C LYS A 146 -79.79 50.70 17.97
N THR A 147 -79.80 51.57 16.97
CA THR A 147 -80.47 51.26 15.68
C THR A 147 -79.79 50.07 15.00
N VAL A 148 -80.57 49.30 14.22
CA VAL A 148 -80.13 48.02 13.63
C VAL A 148 -78.86 48.18 12.79
N GLU A 149 -78.72 49.28 12.07
CA GLU A 149 -77.55 49.59 11.24
C GLU A 149 -76.28 49.77 12.11
N VAL A 150 -76.35 50.62 13.13
CA VAL A 150 -75.25 50.87 14.08
C VAL A 150 -74.90 49.61 14.89
N ALA A 151 -75.88 48.73 15.13
CA ALA A 151 -75.65 47.42 15.74
C ALA A 151 -74.90 46.47 14.80
N LEU A 152 -75.30 46.39 13.53
CA LEU A 152 -74.64 45.57 12.50
C LEU A 152 -73.22 46.04 12.21
N GLU A 153 -72.96 47.34 12.17
CA GLU A 153 -71.60 47.89 11.97
C GLU A 153 -70.66 47.51 13.13
N LYS A 154 -71.15 47.58 14.38
CA LYS A 154 -70.34 47.23 15.56
C LYS A 154 -70.05 45.72 15.64
N LEU A 155 -71.02 44.89 15.25
CA LEU A 155 -70.80 43.44 15.07
C LEU A 155 -69.79 43.15 13.95
N ARG A 156 -69.89 43.83 12.80
CA ARG A 156 -68.90 43.70 11.70
C ARG A 156 -67.50 44.10 12.16
N ALA A 157 -67.36 45.23 12.85
CA ALA A 157 -66.08 45.69 13.38
C ALA A 157 -65.46 44.67 14.36
N GLU A 158 -66.25 44.15 15.30
CA GLU A 158 -65.76 43.11 16.24
C GLU A 158 -65.34 41.83 15.51
N ILE A 159 -66.11 41.37 14.51
CA ILE A 159 -65.76 40.22 13.68
C ILE A 159 -64.44 40.47 12.91
N HIS A 160 -64.21 41.69 12.42
CA HIS A 160 -62.95 42.04 11.76
C HIS A 160 -61.75 42.09 12.71
N GLU A 161 -61.88 42.59 13.94
CA GLU A 161 -60.79 42.55 14.94
C GLU A 161 -60.51 41.14 15.46
N ARG A 162 -61.57 40.34 15.71
CA ARG A 162 -61.44 38.91 16.03
C ARG A 162 -60.77 38.14 14.87
N ARG A 163 -61.06 38.48 13.62
CA ARG A 163 -60.37 37.90 12.46
C ARG A 163 -58.89 38.31 12.39
N LYS A 164 -58.56 39.59 12.53
CA LYS A 164 -57.17 40.09 12.57
C LYS A 164 -56.33 39.39 13.64
N THR A 165 -56.88 39.22 14.84
CA THR A 165 -56.19 38.53 15.94
C THR A 165 -55.98 37.04 15.65
N CYS A 166 -56.97 36.34 15.08
CA CYS A 166 -56.80 34.98 14.57
C CYS A 166 -55.74 34.88 13.46
N ASP A 167 -55.75 35.79 12.48
CA ASP A 167 -54.77 35.80 11.37
C ASP A 167 -53.34 36.03 11.89
N MET A 168 -53.15 36.91 12.89
CA MET A 168 -51.86 37.06 13.59
C MET A 168 -51.44 35.81 14.36
N LEU A 169 -52.35 35.15 15.09
CA LEU A 169 -52.04 33.91 15.82
C LEU A 169 -51.67 32.76 14.88
N LEU A 170 -52.33 32.66 13.72
CA LEU A 170 -52.00 31.71 12.66
C LEU A 170 -50.61 31.98 12.05
N TYR A 171 -50.24 33.25 11.87
CA TYR A 171 -48.88 33.63 11.46
C TYR A 171 -47.83 33.18 12.50
N TRP A 172 -48.03 33.49 13.78
CA TRP A 172 -47.11 33.06 14.84
C TRP A 172 -47.01 31.55 14.99
N LEU A 173 -48.11 30.82 14.81
CA LEU A 173 -48.12 29.35 14.82
C LEU A 173 -47.31 28.77 13.65
N ARG A 174 -47.45 29.32 12.44
CA ARG A 174 -46.64 28.94 11.27
C ARG A 174 -45.15 29.23 11.46
N GLN A 175 -44.80 30.38 12.06
CA GLN A 175 -43.42 30.73 12.36
C GLN A 175 -42.80 29.74 13.38
N ARG A 176 -43.56 29.36 14.41
CA ARG A 176 -43.14 28.36 15.41
C ARG A 176 -43.01 26.97 14.81
N SER A 177 -43.90 26.53 13.92
CA SER A 177 -43.77 25.23 13.25
C SER A 177 -42.54 25.18 12.34
N GLN A 178 -42.31 26.21 11.51
CA GLN A 178 -41.09 26.30 10.69
C GLN A 178 -39.80 26.22 11.53
N THR A 179 -39.77 26.92 12.67
CA THR A 179 -38.62 26.90 13.60
C THR A 179 -38.40 25.49 14.18
N ARG A 180 -39.46 24.82 14.64
CA ARG A 180 -39.39 23.42 15.11
C ARG A 180 -38.89 22.48 14.00
N ASP A 181 -39.43 22.62 12.80
CA ASP A 181 -39.13 21.74 11.66
C ASP A 181 -37.71 21.97 11.12
N GLU A 182 -37.09 23.13 11.40
CA GLU A 182 -35.66 23.35 11.23
C GLU A 182 -34.82 22.71 12.35
N LEU A 183 -35.17 22.93 13.62
CA LEU A 183 -34.47 22.32 14.75
C LEU A 183 -34.47 20.78 14.67
N GLN A 184 -35.57 20.18 14.21
CA GLN A 184 -35.69 18.74 14.01
C GLN A 184 -34.81 18.22 12.86
N ARG A 185 -34.65 18.99 11.77
CA ARG A 185 -33.67 18.69 10.71
C ARG A 185 -32.23 18.78 11.22
N ARG A 186 -31.90 19.82 11.99
CA ARG A 186 -30.57 19.98 12.63
C ARG A 186 -30.27 18.83 13.60
N LEU A 187 -31.25 18.38 14.39
CA LEU A 187 -31.11 17.23 15.28
C LEU A 187 -30.84 15.93 14.51
N GLN A 188 -31.57 15.67 13.42
CA GLN A 188 -31.33 14.50 12.57
C GLN A 188 -29.91 14.50 11.99
N GLN A 189 -29.45 15.64 11.44
CA GLN A 189 -28.09 15.81 10.92
C GLN A 189 -27.01 15.50 11.98
N LEU A 190 -27.21 15.94 13.23
CA LEU A 190 -26.27 15.63 14.32
C LEU A 190 -26.27 14.14 14.69
N GLN A 191 -27.42 13.48 14.69
CA GLN A 191 -27.48 12.03 14.93
C GLN A 191 -26.84 11.22 13.80
N ASP A 192 -27.00 11.63 12.55
CA ASP A 192 -26.36 10.96 11.40
C ASP A 192 -24.84 11.15 11.42
N ALA A 193 -24.36 12.36 11.75
CA ALA A 193 -22.94 12.59 12.00
C ALA A 193 -22.39 11.73 13.16
N GLU A 194 -23.16 11.52 14.23
CA GLU A 194 -22.76 10.62 15.34
C GLU A 194 -22.70 9.14 14.89
N ARG A 195 -23.64 8.70 14.04
CA ARG A 195 -23.63 7.35 13.44
C ARG A 195 -22.42 7.16 12.54
N ASP A 196 -22.06 8.16 11.73
CA ASP A 196 -20.90 8.10 10.84
C ASP A 196 -19.58 8.21 11.58
N ALA A 197 -19.48 9.02 12.64
CA ALA A 197 -18.31 9.02 13.52
C ALA A 197 -18.05 7.64 14.16
N LYS A 198 -19.11 6.92 14.57
CA LYS A 198 -19.00 5.54 15.08
C LYS A 198 -18.57 4.54 14.00
N ARG A 199 -19.08 4.67 12.76
CA ARG A 199 -18.66 3.87 11.60
C ARG A 199 -17.17 4.11 11.28
N GLN A 200 -16.73 5.36 11.22
CA GLN A 200 -15.34 5.75 11.01
C GLN A 200 -14.43 5.22 12.14
N GLN A 201 -14.86 5.31 13.40
CA GLN A 201 -14.10 4.76 14.53
C GLN A 201 -13.92 3.23 14.43
N ALA A 202 -14.95 2.50 13.98
CA ALA A 202 -14.86 1.06 13.73
C ALA A 202 -13.93 0.74 12.54
N GLN A 203 -13.98 1.54 11.47
CA GLN A 203 -13.07 1.41 10.32
C GLN A 203 -11.61 1.65 10.72
N VAL A 204 -11.31 2.70 11.50
CA VAL A 204 -9.96 2.97 12.02
C VAL A 204 -9.46 1.82 12.91
N GLN A 205 -10.32 1.25 13.76
CA GLN A 205 -9.96 0.07 14.55
C GLN A 205 -9.66 -1.16 13.68
N ALA A 206 -10.39 -1.37 12.58
CA ALA A 206 -10.12 -2.44 11.63
C ALA A 206 -8.80 -2.21 10.86
N ILE A 207 -8.53 -0.97 10.42
CA ILE A 207 -7.27 -0.57 9.80
C ILE A 207 -6.08 -0.87 10.73
N HIS A 208 -6.13 -0.40 11.98
CA HIS A 208 -5.07 -0.67 12.97
C HIS A 208 -4.85 -2.18 13.20
N GLN A 209 -5.90 -3.00 13.16
CA GLN A 209 -5.78 -4.46 13.27
C GLN A 209 -5.11 -5.08 12.02
N LEU A 210 -5.47 -4.63 10.83
CA LEU A 210 -4.88 -5.09 9.57
C LEU A 210 -3.40 -4.68 9.46
N GLU A 211 -3.04 -3.47 9.88
CA GLU A 211 -1.65 -2.98 9.96
C GLU A 211 -0.82 -3.82 10.93
N ASN A 212 -1.32 -4.04 12.15
CA ASN A 212 -0.68 -4.91 13.14
C ASN A 212 -0.50 -6.35 12.62
N ASN A 213 -1.45 -6.87 11.85
CA ASN A 213 -1.36 -8.22 11.28
C ASN A 213 -0.39 -8.27 10.08
N ARG A 214 -0.33 -7.21 9.27
CA ARG A 214 0.65 -7.04 8.18
C ARG A 214 2.08 -6.97 8.73
N GLU A 215 2.32 -6.19 9.78
CA GLU A 215 3.65 -6.07 10.40
C GLU A 215 4.12 -7.40 11.01
N LYS A 216 3.23 -8.12 11.71
CA LYS A 216 3.49 -9.48 12.20
C LYS A 216 3.78 -10.46 11.05
N MET A 217 3.08 -10.33 9.92
CA MET A 217 3.31 -11.17 8.75
C MET A 217 4.67 -10.87 8.09
N LEU A 218 5.02 -9.59 7.90
CA LEU A 218 6.34 -9.17 7.39
C LEU A 218 7.48 -9.65 8.30
N THR A 219 7.30 -9.55 9.62
CA THR A 219 8.25 -10.07 10.62
C THR A 219 8.43 -11.58 10.50
N LYS A 220 7.33 -12.34 10.32
CA LYS A 220 7.38 -13.79 10.08
C LYS A 220 8.05 -14.14 8.74
N ILE A 221 7.78 -13.39 7.68
CA ILE A 221 8.42 -13.58 6.35
C ILE A 221 9.93 -13.36 6.48
N HIS A 222 10.37 -12.28 7.13
CA HIS A 222 11.79 -11.98 7.32
C HIS A 222 12.51 -13.03 8.20
N ALA A 223 11.84 -13.52 9.26
CA ALA A 223 12.34 -14.64 10.06
C ALA A 223 12.45 -15.93 9.23
N GLY A 224 11.44 -16.25 8.42
CA GLY A 224 11.46 -17.38 7.47
C GLY A 224 12.60 -17.27 6.47
N GLN A 225 12.78 -16.11 5.82
CA GLN A 225 13.88 -15.84 4.90
C GLN A 225 15.27 -16.06 5.53
N LYS A 226 15.47 -15.60 6.77
CA LYS A 226 16.71 -15.83 7.54
C LYS A 226 16.95 -17.33 7.79
N VAL A 227 15.93 -18.06 8.20
CA VAL A 227 16.01 -19.51 8.42
C VAL A 227 16.28 -20.26 7.11
N THR A 228 15.61 -19.90 6.00
CA THR A 228 15.87 -20.47 4.67
C THR A 228 17.32 -20.20 4.23
N ALA A 229 17.82 -18.97 4.40
CA ALA A 229 19.21 -18.64 4.07
C ALA A 229 20.22 -19.48 4.88
N GLN A 230 19.96 -19.68 6.18
CA GLN A 230 20.77 -20.57 7.03
C GLN A 230 20.75 -22.03 6.54
N TYR A 231 19.56 -22.57 6.21
CA TYR A 231 19.45 -23.93 5.64
C TYR A 231 20.17 -24.08 4.29
N LEU A 232 20.15 -23.05 3.43
CA LEU A 232 20.89 -23.06 2.17
C LEU A 232 22.41 -23.12 2.42
N VAL A 233 22.93 -22.29 3.34
CA VAL A 233 24.36 -22.30 3.73
C VAL A 233 24.77 -23.66 4.31
N VAL A 234 23.97 -24.25 5.20
CA VAL A 234 24.24 -25.58 5.79
C VAL A 234 24.21 -26.67 4.70
N ARG A 235 23.21 -26.67 3.81
CA ARG A 235 23.11 -27.59 2.67
C ARG A 235 24.35 -27.51 1.77
N ASP A 236 24.80 -26.30 1.46
CA ASP A 236 25.92 -26.10 0.54
C ASP A 236 27.30 -26.28 1.20
N ALA A 237 27.38 -26.25 2.53
CA ALA A 237 28.51 -26.79 3.29
C ALA A 237 28.52 -28.33 3.24
N LEU A 238 27.40 -28.99 3.58
CA LEU A 238 27.27 -30.46 3.54
C LEU A 238 27.55 -31.04 2.14
N ARG A 239 27.20 -30.32 1.07
CA ARG A 239 27.55 -30.69 -0.31
C ARG A 239 29.05 -30.66 -0.60
N LYS A 240 29.84 -29.81 0.07
CA LYS A 240 31.31 -29.79 -0.07
C LYS A 240 31.93 -30.97 0.65
N GLU A 241 31.54 -31.22 1.90
CA GLU A 241 31.97 -32.41 2.64
C GLU A 241 31.66 -33.71 1.87
N LEU A 242 30.44 -33.82 1.32
CA LEU A 242 30.01 -34.98 0.54
C LEU A 242 30.70 -35.08 -0.84
N ALA A 243 31.28 -33.99 -1.36
CA ALA A 243 32.14 -34.04 -2.55
C ALA A 243 33.60 -34.43 -2.23
N HIS A 244 34.07 -34.20 -1.00
CA HIS A 244 35.40 -34.60 -0.54
C HIS A 244 35.46 -36.05 -0.03
N LEU A 245 34.35 -36.59 0.47
CA LEU A 245 34.29 -37.97 1.00
C LEU A 245 34.64 -39.07 -0.02
N PRO A 246 34.04 -39.11 -1.23
CA PRO A 246 34.31 -40.20 -2.17
C PRO A 246 35.77 -40.25 -2.63
N PRO A 247 36.42 -39.16 -3.08
CA PRO A 247 37.85 -39.21 -3.45
C PRO A 247 38.78 -39.60 -2.29
N HIS A 248 38.40 -39.32 -1.04
CA HIS A 248 39.16 -39.76 0.12
C HIS A 248 38.98 -41.27 0.39
N LEU A 249 37.76 -41.80 0.21
CA LEU A 249 37.50 -43.24 0.26
C LEU A 249 38.21 -43.97 -0.89
N ASP A 250 38.16 -43.46 -2.12
CA ASP A 250 38.83 -44.03 -3.28
C ASP A 250 40.36 -44.11 -3.06
N LEU A 251 40.97 -43.07 -2.46
CA LEU A 251 42.38 -43.07 -2.06
C LEU A 251 42.68 -44.15 -0.99
N LEU A 252 41.83 -44.28 0.03
CA LEU A 252 41.99 -45.29 1.08
C LEU A 252 41.81 -46.72 0.53
N CYS A 253 40.88 -46.93 -0.39
CA CYS A 253 40.69 -48.18 -1.12
C CYS A 253 41.91 -48.53 -1.97
N GLY A 254 42.44 -47.58 -2.76
CA GLY A 254 43.65 -47.81 -3.55
C GLY A 254 44.88 -48.16 -2.70
N ILE A 255 45.04 -47.53 -1.52
CA ILE A 255 46.08 -47.90 -0.56
C ILE A 255 45.83 -49.32 0.01
N ALA A 256 44.57 -49.67 0.32
CA ALA A 256 44.20 -50.99 0.79
C ALA A 256 44.40 -52.11 -0.25
N GLU A 257 44.29 -51.80 -1.55
CA GLU A 257 44.57 -52.72 -2.66
C GLU A 257 46.07 -52.95 -2.90
N LEU A 258 46.94 -52.01 -2.50
CA LEU A 258 48.40 -52.15 -2.63
C LEU A 258 49.02 -53.05 -1.54
N TYR A 259 48.56 -52.98 -0.28
CA TYR A 259 49.12 -53.77 0.82
C TYR A 259 49.20 -55.30 0.55
N PRO A 260 48.20 -55.96 -0.07
CA PRO A 260 48.29 -57.37 -0.44
C PRO A 260 49.32 -57.70 -1.53
N GLY A 261 49.82 -56.70 -2.26
CA GLY A 261 50.97 -56.82 -3.17
C GLY A 261 52.29 -56.73 -2.40
N GLU A 262 52.48 -55.65 -1.66
CA GLU A 262 53.67 -55.41 -0.83
C GLU A 262 53.93 -56.56 0.17
N LEU A 263 52.87 -57.12 0.76
CA LEU A 263 52.96 -58.26 1.67
C LEU A 263 53.48 -59.53 0.96
N LYS A 264 53.03 -59.81 -0.27
CA LYS A 264 53.50 -60.96 -1.06
C LYS A 264 54.95 -60.79 -1.48
N ASP A 265 55.35 -59.57 -1.85
CA ASP A 265 56.75 -59.28 -2.17
C ASP A 265 57.66 -59.42 -0.95
N MET A 266 57.20 -58.99 0.24
CA MET A 266 57.87 -59.25 1.52
C MET A 266 57.98 -60.75 1.83
N GLU A 267 56.90 -61.52 1.72
CA GLU A 267 56.88 -62.98 1.92
C GLU A 267 57.83 -63.70 0.95
N LEU A 268 57.86 -63.28 -0.31
CA LEU A 268 58.70 -63.84 -1.36
C LEU A 268 60.18 -63.47 -1.18
N LEU A 269 60.47 -62.27 -0.68
CA LEU A 269 61.82 -61.83 -0.32
C LEU A 269 62.33 -62.56 0.94
N ALA A 270 61.50 -62.72 1.98
CA ALA A 270 61.81 -63.54 3.14
C ALA A 270 62.07 -65.01 2.75
N SER A 271 61.24 -65.56 1.86
CA SER A 271 61.42 -66.91 1.31
C SER A 271 62.72 -67.07 0.49
N ARG A 272 63.16 -66.02 -0.21
CA ARG A 272 64.47 -65.98 -0.89
C ARG A 272 65.61 -65.91 0.12
N ALA A 273 65.49 -65.08 1.16
CA ALA A 273 66.49 -64.93 2.21
C ALA A 273 66.70 -66.23 3.02
N LEU A 274 65.61 -66.94 3.34
CA LEU A 274 65.68 -68.27 3.98
C LEU A 274 66.46 -69.27 3.10
N ARG A 275 66.09 -69.42 1.82
CA ARG A 275 66.82 -70.31 0.90
C ARG A 275 68.29 -69.93 0.74
N ALA A 276 68.62 -68.64 0.65
CA ALA A 276 70.01 -68.18 0.60
C ALA A 276 70.78 -68.49 1.89
N ALA A 277 70.13 -68.38 3.05
CA ALA A 277 70.72 -68.75 4.34
C ALA A 277 70.86 -70.28 4.50
N ASP A 278 69.98 -71.08 3.89
CA ASP A 278 70.09 -72.54 3.89
C ASP A 278 71.20 -73.03 2.95
N VAL A 279 71.29 -72.52 1.72
CA VAL A 279 72.43 -72.76 0.82
C VAL A 279 73.74 -72.34 1.49
N ALA A 280 73.79 -71.19 2.16
CA ALA A 280 74.98 -70.77 2.90
C ALA A 280 75.33 -71.69 4.10
N LYS A 281 74.37 -72.42 4.68
CA LYS A 281 74.66 -73.47 5.69
C LYS A 281 75.21 -74.73 5.03
N GLU A 282 74.69 -75.09 3.86
CA GLU A 282 75.15 -76.24 3.06
C GLU A 282 76.59 -75.99 2.57
N ASP A 283 76.86 -74.84 1.93
CA ASP A 283 78.21 -74.39 1.55
C ASP A 283 79.16 -74.39 2.75
N MET A 284 78.72 -73.86 3.91
CA MET A 284 79.53 -73.86 5.13
C MET A 284 79.69 -75.24 5.77
N ALA A 285 78.83 -76.22 5.47
CA ALA A 285 78.99 -77.60 5.89
C ALA A 285 79.94 -78.35 4.95
N GLU A 286 79.81 -78.17 3.63
CA GLU A 286 80.76 -78.67 2.64
C GLU A 286 82.16 -78.12 2.91
N MET A 287 82.31 -76.79 3.00
CA MET A 287 83.57 -76.13 3.31
C MET A 287 84.17 -76.62 4.64
N LYS A 288 83.35 -76.93 5.66
CA LYS A 288 83.82 -77.57 6.90
C LYS A 288 84.28 -79.01 6.69
N THR A 289 83.59 -79.83 5.90
CA THR A 289 84.03 -81.21 5.63
C THR A 289 85.29 -81.25 4.76
N GLN A 290 85.36 -80.39 3.74
CA GLN A 290 86.55 -80.17 2.92
C GLN A 290 87.72 -79.67 3.78
N PHE A 291 87.52 -78.63 4.61
CA PHE A 291 88.55 -78.16 5.55
C PHE A 291 88.94 -79.23 6.58
N LEU A 292 88.02 -80.06 7.07
CA LEU A 292 88.38 -81.16 7.99
C LEU A 292 89.15 -82.28 7.28
N ALA A 293 88.89 -82.54 5.99
CA ALA A 293 89.67 -83.50 5.19
C ALA A 293 91.05 -82.94 4.83
N GLU A 294 91.11 -81.66 4.45
CA GLU A 294 92.32 -80.94 4.09
C GLU A 294 93.19 -80.68 5.33
N SER A 295 92.61 -80.31 6.47
CA SER A 295 93.27 -80.26 7.78
C SER A 295 93.73 -81.64 8.25
N LYS A 296 92.96 -82.73 8.06
CA LYS A 296 93.48 -84.10 8.31
C LYS A 296 94.65 -84.46 7.40
N ARG A 297 94.69 -83.97 6.15
CA ARG A 297 95.82 -84.13 5.23
C ARG A 297 97.02 -83.27 5.66
N ARG A 298 96.80 -82.00 6.02
CA ARG A 298 97.82 -81.09 6.57
C ARG A 298 98.38 -81.63 7.87
N TYR A 299 97.55 -82.04 8.83
CA TYR A 299 97.97 -82.62 10.10
C TYR A 299 98.73 -83.94 9.92
N ARG A 300 98.42 -84.76 8.91
CA ARG A 300 99.27 -85.91 8.53
C ARG A 300 100.63 -85.49 7.93
N SER A 301 100.72 -84.30 7.35
CA SER A 301 101.94 -83.70 6.80
C SER A 301 102.69 -82.80 7.81
N LEU A 302 102.01 -82.30 8.84
CA LEU A 302 102.52 -81.46 9.93
C LEU A 302 102.90 -82.30 11.15
N ALA A 303 102.24 -83.42 11.43
CA ALA A 303 102.83 -84.48 12.24
C ALA A 303 104.13 -85.06 11.62
N ALA A 304 104.46 -84.68 10.37
CA ALA A 304 105.72 -84.93 9.68
C ALA A 304 106.58 -83.65 9.46
N GLN A 305 106.25 -82.51 10.07
CA GLN A 305 106.96 -81.22 9.85
C GLN A 305 106.97 -80.28 11.08
N GLU A 306 105.88 -80.21 11.85
CA GLU A 306 105.66 -79.50 13.12
C GLU A 306 106.41 -80.17 14.30
N VAL A 307 107.70 -80.38 14.10
CA VAL A 307 108.65 -80.63 15.20
C VAL A 307 109.04 -79.31 15.89
N PRO A 308 108.91 -78.12 15.25
CA PRO A 308 109.04 -76.83 15.94
C PRO A 308 107.93 -75.79 15.63
N VAL A 309 107.99 -74.67 16.37
CA VAL A 309 107.27 -73.39 16.17
C VAL A 309 105.79 -73.34 16.61
N ASP A 310 105.57 -73.43 17.94
CA ASP A 310 104.33 -72.92 18.57
C ASP A 310 104.64 -71.94 19.72
N ARG A 311 105.08 -70.74 19.35
CA ARG A 311 105.17 -69.54 20.21
C ARG A 311 105.03 -68.29 19.32
N LEU A 312 104.03 -67.44 19.58
CA LEU A 312 104.15 -65.98 19.91
C LEU A 312 102.84 -65.16 19.66
N TRP A 313 102.13 -64.79 20.75
CA TRP A 313 101.38 -63.51 21.00
C TRP A 313 99.98 -63.19 20.37
N LEU A 314 99.30 -62.13 20.90
CA LEU A 314 97.82 -61.84 20.84
C LEU A 314 97.42 -60.36 21.29
N LYS A 315 96.23 -59.78 20.88
CA LYS A 315 95.41 -58.56 21.38
C LYS A 315 95.67 -57.08 20.84
N GLU A 316 94.83 -55.97 20.91
CA GLU A 316 93.59 -55.45 21.69
C GLU A 316 92.71 -54.21 21.04
N ALA A 317 91.63 -53.51 21.65
CA ALA A 317 90.66 -52.40 21.07
C ALA A 317 89.69 -51.41 21.99
N SER A 318 88.82 -50.40 21.51
CA SER A 318 87.89 -49.37 22.29
C SER A 318 86.65 -48.49 21.62
N GLU A 319 85.88 -47.49 22.29
CA GLU A 319 84.53 -46.73 21.95
C GLU A 319 84.17 -45.27 22.63
N ARG A 320 83.09 -44.32 22.69
CA ARG A 320 81.59 -43.85 22.36
C ARG A 320 81.25 -42.27 22.76
N GLN A 321 80.13 -41.40 22.82
CA GLN A 321 78.64 -41.04 22.41
C GLN A 321 77.98 -39.57 22.85
N PRO A 322 76.72 -39.01 22.46
CA PRO A 322 76.13 -37.55 22.56
C PRO A 322 74.59 -37.12 23.02
N ARG A 323 74.04 -35.80 22.97
CA ARG A 323 72.64 -35.19 23.49
C ARG A 323 71.95 -33.79 22.93
N ALA A 324 70.70 -33.25 23.35
CA ALA A 324 69.88 -31.99 22.85
C ALA A 324 68.60 -31.29 23.68
N GLN A 325 67.97 -30.04 23.39
CA GLN A 325 66.66 -29.36 23.99
C GLN A 325 66.00 -27.94 23.44
N ALA A 326 64.77 -27.34 23.87
CA ALA A 326 64.02 -26.02 23.41
C ALA A 326 62.75 -25.30 24.22
N ARG A 327 62.07 -24.09 23.86
CA ARG A 327 60.87 -23.30 24.53
C ARG A 327 59.98 -22.12 23.78
N SER A 328 58.93 -21.37 24.37
CA SER A 328 57.85 -20.37 23.77
C SER A 328 57.09 -19.22 24.65
N GLU A 329 56.19 -18.25 24.13
CA GLU A 329 55.03 -17.37 24.74
C GLU A 329 54.42 -16.19 23.77
N LEU A 330 53.39 -15.23 23.85
CA LEU A 330 52.21 -14.57 24.65
C LEU A 330 51.18 -13.71 23.68
N THR A 331 50.16 -12.73 23.81
CA THR A 331 49.47 -11.64 24.70
C THR A 331 48.00 -11.06 24.23
N MET A 332 47.40 -9.86 24.64
CA MET A 332 45.94 -9.27 24.54
C MET A 332 45.75 -7.69 24.17
N ASP A 333 44.69 -6.76 24.15
CA ASP A 333 43.16 -6.44 24.34
C ASP A 333 42.79 -4.89 23.91
N PHE A 334 41.66 -4.03 23.93
CA PHE A 334 40.12 -3.87 24.08
C PHE A 334 39.47 -2.39 23.69
N PRO A 335 38.09 -2.06 23.62
CA PRO A 335 37.40 -0.77 23.05
C PRO A 335 36.02 -0.09 23.66
N SER A 336 35.41 1.09 23.18
CA SER A 336 33.88 1.51 23.05
C SER A 336 33.25 3.02 23.11
N LEU A 337 32.22 3.37 22.24
CA LEU A 337 30.91 4.21 22.20
C LEU A 337 30.51 5.75 22.57
N GLN A 338 29.77 6.43 21.62
CA GLN A 338 28.50 7.32 21.62
C GLN A 338 28.27 8.84 22.05
N SER A 339 27.53 9.65 21.23
CA SER A 339 26.30 10.54 21.53
C SER A 339 26.18 12.09 21.20
N GLN A 340 25.22 12.46 20.29
CA GLN A 340 24.28 13.66 20.16
C GLN A 340 24.64 15.17 19.91
N ASP A 341 23.70 15.87 19.20
CA ASP A 341 23.53 17.30 18.76
C ASP A 341 22.85 18.25 19.85
N PRO A 342 22.31 19.51 19.65
CA PRO A 342 21.96 20.32 18.42
C PRO A 342 21.97 21.90 18.48
N VAL A 343 21.29 22.56 17.51
CA VAL A 343 20.39 23.78 17.62
C VAL A 343 20.84 25.24 17.22
N VAL A 344 20.12 25.83 16.22
CA VAL A 344 19.65 27.27 16.06
C VAL A 344 20.71 28.37 15.75
N ASP A 345 20.47 29.54 15.09
CA ASP A 345 19.27 30.40 14.83
C ASP A 345 19.19 31.08 13.42
N THR A 346 18.30 32.07 13.28
CA THR A 346 17.70 32.67 12.06
C THR A 346 18.05 34.15 11.83
N LYS A 347 17.88 34.65 10.58
CA LYS A 347 17.70 36.10 10.23
C LYS A 347 17.41 36.36 8.73
N LEU A 348 16.14 36.44 8.29
CA LEU A 348 15.78 37.10 7.01
C LEU A 348 14.28 37.49 6.84
N GLU A 349 13.67 38.15 7.83
CA GLU A 349 12.27 38.64 7.73
C GLU A 349 12.17 40.17 7.83
N ALA A 350 12.62 40.85 6.77
CA ALA A 350 12.58 42.32 6.68
C ALA A 350 12.15 42.88 5.31
N ALA A 351 12.13 42.08 4.24
CA ALA A 351 11.89 42.55 2.87
C ALA A 351 10.43 42.42 2.37
N LYS A 352 9.59 41.60 3.02
CA LYS A 352 8.25 41.25 2.51
C LYS A 352 7.20 42.36 2.69
N ALA A 353 7.25 43.08 3.81
CA ALA A 353 6.21 44.01 4.25
C ALA A 353 6.06 45.31 3.40
N GLN A 354 6.93 45.52 2.41
CA GLN A 354 6.85 46.69 1.52
C GLN A 354 6.01 46.42 0.26
N MET A 355 6.10 45.22 -0.30
CA MET A 355 5.38 44.81 -1.53
C MET A 355 3.86 44.78 -1.35
N GLU A 356 3.38 44.53 -0.14
CA GLU A 356 1.95 44.35 0.18
C GLU A 356 1.13 45.64 0.11
N ARG A 357 1.76 46.81 0.24
CA ARG A 357 1.06 48.11 0.29
C ARG A 357 0.67 48.65 -1.08
N GLU A 358 1.49 48.39 -2.09
CA GLU A 358 1.26 48.86 -3.46
C GLU A 358 0.13 48.06 -4.13
N ALA A 359 0.09 46.74 -3.90
CA ALA A 359 -1.00 45.86 -4.34
C ALA A 359 -2.37 46.23 -3.73
N TRP A 360 -2.39 46.76 -2.50
CA TRP A 360 -3.64 47.15 -1.82
C TRP A 360 -4.29 48.39 -2.46
N LEU A 361 -3.52 49.34 -2.99
CA LEU A 361 -4.06 50.56 -3.60
C LEU A 361 -4.74 50.28 -4.95
N THR A 362 -4.13 49.46 -5.80
CA THR A 362 -4.72 49.06 -7.09
C THR A 362 -6.00 48.23 -6.89
N GLU A 363 -6.02 47.36 -5.87
CA GLU A 363 -7.22 46.61 -5.45
C GLU A 363 -8.40 47.54 -5.10
N LYS A 364 -8.18 48.69 -4.44
CA LYS A 364 -9.26 49.64 -4.14
C LYS A 364 -9.76 50.39 -5.36
N MET A 365 -8.86 50.77 -6.27
CA MET A 365 -9.22 51.49 -7.48
C MET A 365 -10.10 50.66 -8.42
N GLU A 366 -9.74 49.39 -8.68
CA GLU A 366 -10.59 48.49 -9.47
C GLU A 366 -11.88 48.10 -8.72
N LYS A 367 -11.87 48.01 -7.37
CA LYS A 367 -13.11 47.83 -6.59
C LYS A 367 -14.09 49.00 -6.73
N ALA A 368 -13.61 50.24 -6.81
CA ALA A 368 -14.46 51.40 -7.06
C ALA A 368 -15.06 51.37 -8.48
N LYS A 369 -14.23 51.07 -9.48
CA LYS A 369 -14.64 50.93 -10.90
C LYS A 369 -15.68 49.81 -11.09
N ALA A 370 -15.48 48.66 -10.45
CA ALA A 370 -16.41 47.53 -10.44
C ALA A 370 -17.69 47.77 -9.61
N ALA A 371 -17.74 48.81 -8.77
CA ALA A 371 -18.94 49.22 -8.05
C ALA A 371 -19.85 50.13 -8.90
N VAL A 372 -19.28 50.99 -9.74
CA VAL A 372 -20.03 51.95 -10.58
C VAL A 372 -20.67 51.29 -11.80
N GLN A 373 -20.04 50.26 -12.40
CA GLN A 373 -20.62 49.51 -13.54
C GLN A 373 -21.68 48.47 -13.11
N ARG A 374 -22.68 48.88 -12.31
CA ARG A 374 -23.78 48.00 -11.88
C ARG A 374 -25.14 48.64 -12.10
N SER A 375 -25.88 48.09 -13.08
CA SER A 375 -27.21 48.50 -13.53
C SER A 375 -27.24 49.67 -14.51
N CYS A 376 -26.96 49.39 -15.79
CA CYS A 376 -27.56 50.19 -16.86
C CYS A 376 -29.08 49.91 -16.91
N LEU A 377 -29.87 50.86 -17.41
CA LEU A 377 -31.32 50.67 -17.57
C LEU A 377 -31.64 49.57 -18.59
N TRP A 378 -30.84 49.44 -19.65
CA TRP A 378 -30.97 48.37 -20.64
C TRP A 378 -30.79 46.97 -20.04
N ASP A 379 -29.94 46.83 -19.01
CA ASP A 379 -29.81 45.58 -18.27
C ASP A 379 -31.12 45.16 -17.58
N ILE A 380 -32.04 46.09 -17.26
CA ILE A 380 -33.29 45.74 -16.55
C ILE A 380 -34.19 44.92 -17.48
N ALA A 381 -34.35 45.33 -18.74
CA ALA A 381 -35.08 44.57 -19.75
C ALA A 381 -34.40 43.20 -20.00
N GLY A 382 -33.06 43.18 -20.10
CA GLY A 382 -32.30 41.93 -20.19
C GLY A 382 -32.49 41.00 -18.98
N ARG A 383 -32.48 41.55 -17.76
CA ARG A 383 -32.74 40.81 -16.52
C ARG A 383 -34.17 40.29 -16.41
N LEU A 384 -35.17 41.04 -16.88
CA LEU A 384 -36.57 40.58 -16.91
C LEU A 384 -36.77 39.42 -17.91
N LEU A 385 -36.19 39.51 -19.11
CA LEU A 385 -36.21 38.41 -20.08
C LEU A 385 -35.41 37.19 -19.59
N ALA A 386 -34.27 37.40 -18.94
CA ALA A 386 -33.51 36.33 -18.30
C ALA A 386 -34.28 35.70 -17.12
N GLN A 387 -35.01 36.49 -16.33
CA GLN A 387 -35.90 35.99 -15.29
C GLN A 387 -37.03 35.14 -15.89
N GLN A 388 -37.68 35.60 -16.95
CA GLN A 388 -38.76 34.84 -17.61
C GLN A 388 -38.26 33.51 -18.18
N LYS A 389 -37.07 33.48 -18.82
CA LYS A 389 -36.41 32.23 -19.23
C LYS A 389 -36.11 31.35 -18.02
N SER A 390 -35.46 31.89 -16.99
CA SER A 390 -35.12 31.13 -15.78
C SER A 390 -36.33 30.57 -15.04
N LEU A 391 -37.52 31.17 -15.15
CA LEU A 391 -38.77 30.63 -14.61
C LEU A 391 -39.27 29.41 -15.41
N VAL A 392 -39.10 29.42 -16.74
CA VAL A 392 -39.38 28.25 -17.59
C VAL A 392 -38.35 27.14 -17.31
N ASP A 393 -37.06 27.49 -17.26
CA ASP A 393 -35.96 26.57 -16.96
C ASP A 393 -36.12 25.95 -15.56
N LEU A 394 -36.52 26.75 -14.56
CA LEU A 394 -36.84 26.28 -13.21
C LEU A 394 -38.07 25.36 -13.21
N GLY A 395 -39.11 25.68 -13.99
CA GLY A 395 -40.29 24.84 -14.16
C GLY A 395 -39.95 23.47 -14.77
N GLN A 396 -39.05 23.42 -15.76
CA GLN A 396 -38.53 22.18 -16.30
C GLN A 396 -37.67 21.43 -15.27
N CYS A 397 -36.77 22.12 -14.57
CA CYS A 397 -35.97 21.54 -13.48
C CYS A 397 -36.84 21.00 -12.32
N VAL A 398 -38.04 21.53 -12.09
CA VAL A 398 -39.01 20.98 -11.13
C VAL A 398 -39.61 19.69 -11.67
N LYS A 399 -40.11 19.66 -12.91
CA LYS A 399 -40.64 18.43 -13.53
C LYS A 399 -39.64 17.29 -13.53
N GLU A 400 -38.41 17.55 -14.00
CA GLU A 400 -37.34 16.54 -13.98
C GLU A 400 -37.05 16.04 -12.56
N ARG A 401 -37.12 16.90 -11.54
CA ARG A 401 -36.92 16.49 -10.14
C ARG A 401 -38.10 15.70 -9.60
N GLU A 402 -39.32 15.94 -10.06
CA GLU A 402 -40.50 15.14 -9.71
C GLU A 402 -40.49 13.77 -10.39
N GLU A 403 -40.08 13.69 -11.65
CA GLU A 403 -39.82 12.45 -12.40
C GLU A 403 -38.70 11.63 -11.73
N LYS A 404 -37.53 12.25 -11.47
CA LYS A 404 -36.41 11.60 -10.76
C LYS A 404 -36.83 11.15 -9.34
N LYS A 405 -37.64 11.94 -8.63
CA LYS A 405 -38.23 11.58 -7.32
C LYS A 405 -39.24 10.43 -7.44
N GLN A 406 -39.97 10.29 -8.54
CA GLN A 406 -40.90 9.19 -8.76
C GLN A 406 -40.15 7.88 -9.07
N ALA A 407 -39.19 7.92 -9.99
CA ALA A 407 -38.30 6.79 -10.27
C ALA A 407 -37.55 6.33 -8.99
N LEU A 408 -37.08 7.27 -8.16
CA LEU A 408 -36.46 6.94 -6.87
C LEU A 408 -37.42 6.26 -5.87
N LYS A 409 -38.73 6.57 -5.88
CA LYS A 409 -39.72 5.81 -5.08
C LYS A 409 -39.93 4.41 -5.63
N GLU A 410 -39.88 4.24 -6.95
CA GLU A 410 -40.07 2.94 -7.60
C GLU A 410 -38.88 2.02 -7.33
N THR A 411 -37.65 2.51 -7.51
CA THR A 411 -36.44 1.77 -7.09
C THR A 411 -36.41 1.52 -5.57
N LEU A 412 -36.94 2.44 -4.75
CA LEU A 412 -37.04 2.22 -3.30
C LEU A 412 -38.02 1.07 -2.97
N LYS A 413 -39.19 1.02 -3.62
CA LYS A 413 -40.13 -0.12 -3.48
C LYS A 413 -39.52 -1.44 -3.95
N GLU A 414 -38.78 -1.43 -5.06
CA GLU A 414 -38.04 -2.62 -5.50
C GLU A 414 -37.02 -3.07 -4.46
N LEU A 415 -36.28 -2.14 -3.84
CA LEU A 415 -35.29 -2.44 -2.81
C LEU A 415 -35.94 -2.89 -1.49
N GLU A 416 -37.13 -2.36 -1.14
CA GLU A 416 -37.94 -2.87 -0.03
C GLU A 416 -38.46 -4.28 -0.30
N LEU A 417 -38.89 -4.58 -1.53
CA LEU A 417 -39.31 -5.91 -1.96
C LEU A 417 -38.13 -6.89 -1.94
N LYS A 418 -36.99 -6.54 -2.56
CA LYS A 418 -35.75 -7.33 -2.53
C LYS A 418 -35.23 -7.53 -1.10
N GLN A 419 -35.42 -6.54 -0.21
CA GLN A 419 -35.10 -6.69 1.20
C GLN A 419 -36.08 -7.60 1.95
N ALA A 420 -37.37 -7.60 1.58
CA ALA A 420 -38.35 -8.54 2.13
C ALA A 420 -38.05 -9.98 1.66
N GLU A 421 -37.69 -10.17 0.40
CA GLU A 421 -37.20 -11.45 -0.15
C GLU A 421 -35.96 -11.94 0.62
N LEU A 422 -34.97 -11.07 0.87
CA LEU A 422 -33.77 -11.40 1.65
C LEU A 422 -34.01 -11.61 3.15
N LYS A 423 -35.15 -11.16 3.71
CA LYS A 423 -35.50 -11.30 5.13
C LYS A 423 -36.48 -12.44 5.41
N PHE A 424 -37.37 -12.75 4.47
CA PHE A 424 -38.53 -13.62 4.65
C PHE A 424 -38.70 -14.66 3.53
N GLY A 425 -37.97 -14.53 2.42
CA GLY A 425 -37.81 -15.61 1.47
C GLY A 425 -37.09 -16.79 2.11
N GLN A 426 -37.31 -17.99 1.58
CA GLN A 426 -36.56 -19.16 2.03
C GLN A 426 -35.07 -18.95 1.71
N PRO A 427 -34.13 -19.32 2.60
CA PRO A 427 -32.73 -19.43 2.21
C PRO A 427 -32.63 -20.41 1.02
N PRO A 428 -31.80 -20.13 0.00
CA PRO A 428 -31.74 -20.95 -1.20
C PRO A 428 -31.53 -22.42 -0.84
N ASN A 429 -32.44 -23.28 -1.30
CA ASN A 429 -32.56 -24.63 -0.78
C ASN A 429 -31.33 -25.47 -1.14
N THR A 430 -30.56 -25.84 -0.11
CA THR A 430 -29.25 -26.49 -0.15
C THR A 430 -28.10 -25.60 -0.67
N PRO A 431 -26.87 -25.72 -0.11
CA PRO A 431 -25.72 -24.95 -0.54
C PRO A 431 -25.24 -25.28 -1.97
N ARG A 432 -25.68 -26.40 -2.56
CA ARG A 432 -25.32 -26.79 -3.94
C ARG A 432 -25.88 -25.82 -4.97
N MET A 433 -27.15 -25.41 -4.83
CA MET A 433 -27.76 -24.46 -5.78
C MET A 433 -27.04 -23.11 -5.76
N LEU A 434 -26.59 -22.65 -4.58
CA LEU A 434 -25.78 -21.42 -4.46
C LEU A 434 -24.38 -21.59 -5.08
N GLU A 435 -23.76 -22.76 -4.94
CA GLU A 435 -22.47 -23.07 -5.58
C GLU A 435 -22.61 -23.11 -7.11
N GLU A 436 -23.70 -23.69 -7.63
CA GLU A 436 -24.01 -23.75 -9.06
C GLU A 436 -24.31 -22.35 -9.64
N ASP A 437 -25.11 -21.54 -8.96
CA ASP A 437 -25.35 -20.12 -9.28
C ASP A 437 -24.04 -19.31 -9.37
N LEU A 438 -23.13 -19.52 -8.42
CA LEU A 438 -21.85 -18.82 -8.38
C LEU A 438 -20.89 -19.29 -9.49
N ARG A 439 -20.90 -20.57 -9.86
CA ARG A 439 -20.15 -21.10 -11.01
C ARG A 439 -20.67 -20.51 -12.33
N VAL A 440 -21.99 -20.44 -12.52
CA VAL A 440 -22.59 -19.85 -13.73
C VAL A 440 -22.25 -18.37 -13.85
N ARG A 441 -22.28 -17.61 -12.74
CA ARG A 441 -21.85 -16.20 -12.73
C ARG A 441 -20.34 -16.06 -13.01
N LEU A 442 -19.51 -16.92 -12.43
CA LEU A 442 -18.06 -16.91 -12.71
C LEU A 442 -17.79 -17.13 -14.22
N GLN A 443 -18.44 -18.11 -14.84
CA GLN A 443 -18.33 -18.37 -16.28
C GLN A 443 -18.82 -17.19 -17.14
N GLN A 444 -19.87 -16.48 -16.71
CA GLN A 444 -20.36 -15.28 -17.39
C GLN A 444 -19.40 -14.09 -17.27
N GLU A 445 -18.77 -13.90 -16.12
CA GLU A 445 -17.74 -12.86 -15.93
C GLU A 445 -16.44 -13.21 -16.66
N GLU A 446 -16.02 -14.48 -16.67
CA GLU A 446 -14.87 -14.98 -17.43
C GLU A 446 -15.08 -14.75 -18.94
N ALA A 447 -16.24 -15.10 -19.50
CA ALA A 447 -16.56 -14.87 -20.91
C ALA A 447 -16.62 -13.37 -21.28
N GLN A 448 -17.18 -12.52 -20.42
CA GLN A 448 -17.17 -11.06 -20.63
C GLN A 448 -15.73 -10.50 -20.60
N LEU A 449 -14.89 -11.02 -19.71
CA LEU A 449 -13.49 -10.63 -19.58
C LEU A 449 -12.63 -11.12 -20.75
N GLU A 450 -12.92 -12.29 -21.33
CA GLU A 450 -12.32 -12.76 -22.58
C GLU A 450 -12.76 -11.90 -23.78
N GLN A 451 -14.05 -11.55 -23.87
CA GLN A 451 -14.55 -10.62 -24.90
C GLN A 451 -13.88 -9.24 -24.80
N ALA A 452 -13.75 -8.70 -23.58
CA ALA A 452 -13.07 -7.42 -23.34
C ALA A 452 -11.58 -7.47 -23.71
N ARG A 453 -10.88 -8.58 -23.41
CA ARG A 453 -9.49 -8.81 -23.86
C ARG A 453 -9.37 -8.88 -25.39
N ALA A 454 -10.25 -9.62 -26.04
CA ALA A 454 -10.28 -9.73 -27.49
C ALA A 454 -10.56 -8.36 -28.17
N GLN A 455 -11.42 -7.54 -27.58
CA GLN A 455 -11.65 -6.17 -28.04
C GLN A 455 -10.44 -5.27 -27.80
N ALA A 456 -9.76 -5.39 -26.66
CA ALA A 456 -8.55 -4.61 -26.35
C ALA A 456 -7.42 -4.90 -27.36
N LEU A 457 -7.17 -6.17 -27.68
CA LEU A 457 -6.16 -6.57 -28.69
C LEU A 457 -6.48 -6.00 -30.08
N ARG A 458 -7.74 -6.05 -30.53
CA ARG A 458 -8.17 -5.43 -31.79
C ARG A 458 -7.97 -3.92 -31.81
N ASN A 459 -8.20 -3.25 -30.67
CA ASN A 459 -7.95 -1.81 -30.55
C ASN A 459 -6.45 -1.48 -30.57
N GLU A 460 -5.60 -2.32 -29.96
CA GLU A 460 -4.14 -2.18 -29.99
C GLU A 460 -3.58 -2.37 -31.41
N GLU A 461 -4.07 -3.38 -32.13
CA GLU A 461 -3.74 -3.61 -33.54
C GLU A 461 -4.17 -2.41 -34.42
N LEU A 462 -5.39 -1.91 -34.24
CA LEU A 462 -5.90 -0.73 -34.95
C LEU A 462 -5.04 0.52 -34.67
N LEU A 463 -4.59 0.72 -33.43
CA LEU A 463 -3.71 1.83 -33.06
C LEU A 463 -2.32 1.70 -33.68
N LEU A 464 -1.77 0.47 -33.77
CA LEU A 464 -0.53 0.19 -34.49
C LEU A 464 -0.68 0.45 -36.01
N GLN A 465 -1.80 0.04 -36.61
CA GLN A 465 -2.11 0.35 -38.02
C GLN A 465 -2.19 1.87 -38.27
N PHE A 466 -2.85 2.63 -37.38
CA PHE A 466 -2.88 4.10 -37.48
C PHE A 466 -1.50 4.75 -37.30
N ALA A 467 -0.70 4.30 -36.31
CA ALA A 467 0.65 4.81 -36.11
C ALA A 467 1.55 4.55 -37.32
N ASN A 468 1.52 3.33 -37.87
CA ASN A 468 2.23 2.96 -39.08
C ASN A 468 1.75 3.76 -40.30
N GLY A 469 0.44 4.02 -40.42
CA GLY A 469 -0.11 4.86 -41.49
C GLY A 469 0.36 6.31 -41.43
N ILE A 470 0.41 6.89 -40.22
CA ILE A 470 0.90 8.26 -39.97
C ILE A 470 2.42 8.35 -40.23
N ASP A 471 3.20 7.36 -39.82
CA ASP A 471 4.64 7.32 -40.08
C ASP A 471 4.95 7.16 -41.58
N ASN A 472 4.21 6.31 -42.30
CA ASN A 472 4.30 6.19 -43.76
C ASN A 472 3.94 7.51 -44.48
N LEU A 473 2.91 8.22 -44.02
CA LEU A 473 2.53 9.53 -44.55
C LEU A 473 3.62 10.57 -44.27
N LEU A 474 4.21 10.56 -43.07
CA LEU A 474 5.29 11.47 -42.69
C LEU A 474 6.55 11.26 -43.53
N VAL A 475 6.92 10.02 -43.82
CA VAL A 475 8.04 9.71 -44.74
C VAL A 475 7.76 10.25 -46.14
N ARG A 476 6.57 10.01 -46.70
CA ARG A 476 6.19 10.52 -48.04
C ARG A 476 6.16 12.05 -48.11
N LEU A 477 5.74 12.73 -47.04
CA LEU A 477 5.70 14.19 -46.96
C LEU A 477 7.03 14.82 -46.47
N HIS A 478 8.05 14.03 -46.13
CA HIS A 478 9.28 14.55 -45.52
C HIS A 478 10.01 15.53 -46.44
N ALA A 479 10.15 15.17 -47.72
CA ALA A 479 10.89 15.93 -48.73
C ALA A 479 10.27 17.28 -49.15
N ILE A 480 9.00 17.54 -48.78
CA ILE A 480 8.32 18.79 -49.14
C ILE A 480 8.77 19.90 -48.20
N THR A 481 9.49 20.90 -48.69
CA THR A 481 9.82 22.11 -47.93
C THR A 481 8.64 23.09 -47.93
N VAL A 482 8.15 23.41 -46.73
CA VAL A 482 7.18 24.50 -46.49
C VAL A 482 7.98 25.73 -46.01
N PRO A 483 7.73 26.95 -46.54
CA PRO A 483 8.30 28.16 -45.97
C PRO A 483 7.87 28.33 -44.50
N ASP A 484 8.71 29.01 -43.72
CA ASP A 484 8.49 29.31 -42.29
C ASP A 484 8.31 28.08 -41.36
N GLN A 485 8.61 26.86 -41.82
CA GLN A 485 8.55 25.65 -40.99
C GLN A 485 9.90 25.35 -40.28
N ASP A 486 9.88 25.37 -38.95
CA ASP A 486 11.03 25.01 -38.08
C ASP A 486 11.35 23.50 -38.14
N ASN A 487 12.07 23.09 -39.18
CA ASN A 487 12.48 21.70 -39.41
C ASN A 487 13.53 21.16 -38.40
N SER A 488 13.86 21.92 -37.34
CA SER A 488 14.87 21.55 -36.33
C SER A 488 14.37 20.52 -35.30
N VAL A 489 13.05 20.33 -35.15
CA VAL A 489 12.47 19.38 -34.18
C VAL A 489 11.79 18.25 -34.95
N LYS A 490 12.24 17.01 -34.73
CA LYS A 490 11.58 15.82 -35.30
C LYS A 490 10.33 15.51 -34.45
N PRO A 491 9.11 15.48 -35.03
CA PRO A 491 7.90 15.12 -34.29
C PRO A 491 7.99 13.66 -33.84
N GLN A 492 7.76 13.41 -32.55
CA GLN A 492 8.01 12.13 -31.91
C GLN A 492 6.69 11.44 -31.51
N GLY A 493 5.71 12.20 -31.02
CA GLY A 493 4.37 11.72 -30.71
C GLY A 493 3.47 11.59 -31.95
N VAL A 494 2.58 10.58 -31.98
CA VAL A 494 1.68 10.31 -33.12
C VAL A 494 0.83 11.54 -33.50
N VAL A 495 0.38 12.32 -32.52
CA VAL A 495 -0.38 13.56 -32.74
C VAL A 495 0.49 14.66 -33.39
N GLU A 496 1.75 14.79 -32.98
CA GLU A 496 2.71 15.75 -33.54
C GLU A 496 3.02 15.40 -35.00
N LYS A 497 3.24 14.11 -35.29
CA LYS A 497 3.46 13.60 -36.65
C LYS A 497 2.24 13.85 -37.54
N LEU A 498 1.03 13.62 -37.01
CA LEU A 498 -0.21 13.90 -37.73
C LEU A 498 -0.38 15.40 -38.03
N GLN A 499 -0.14 16.28 -37.05
CA GLN A 499 -0.18 17.74 -37.24
C GLN A 499 0.86 18.23 -38.26
N PHE A 500 2.08 17.67 -38.23
CA PHE A 500 3.12 17.96 -39.21
C PHE A 500 2.70 17.54 -40.64
N CYS A 501 2.10 16.35 -40.79
CA CYS A 501 1.52 15.91 -42.05
C CYS A 501 0.38 16.82 -42.51
N GLU A 502 -0.51 17.20 -41.60
CA GLU A 502 -1.67 18.07 -41.87
C GLU A 502 -1.25 19.46 -42.35
N GLN A 503 -0.21 20.06 -41.75
CA GLN A 503 0.40 21.32 -42.22
C GLN A 503 0.94 21.20 -43.65
N LYS A 504 1.72 20.14 -43.94
CA LYS A 504 2.28 19.91 -45.28
C LYS A 504 1.21 19.62 -46.32
N LEU A 505 0.15 18.89 -45.96
CA LEU A 505 -0.99 18.64 -46.85
C LEU A 505 -1.77 19.94 -47.14
N ARG A 506 -2.03 20.80 -46.14
CA ARG A 506 -2.63 22.12 -46.38
C ARG A 506 -1.81 22.96 -47.36
N TYR A 507 -0.49 22.99 -47.18
CA TYR A 507 0.42 23.72 -48.09
C TYR A 507 0.41 23.14 -49.52
N LEU A 508 0.37 21.81 -49.68
CA LEU A 508 0.18 21.19 -51.00
C LEU A 508 -1.17 21.56 -51.62
N THR A 509 -2.27 21.46 -50.88
CA THR A 509 -3.61 21.82 -51.36
C THR A 509 -3.68 23.27 -51.79
N GLN A 510 -3.07 24.18 -51.02
CA GLN A 510 -2.98 25.59 -51.38
C GLN A 510 -2.14 25.79 -52.64
N ARG A 511 -0.94 25.20 -52.75
CA ARG A 511 -0.12 25.26 -53.97
C ARG A 511 -0.80 24.69 -55.21
N VAL A 512 -1.67 23.68 -55.06
CA VAL A 512 -2.45 23.11 -56.17
C VAL A 512 -3.63 24.00 -56.55
N ALA A 513 -4.19 24.77 -55.61
CA ALA A 513 -5.21 25.78 -55.89
C ALA A 513 -4.63 27.09 -56.46
N ASP A 514 -3.39 27.44 -56.11
CA ASP A 514 -2.65 28.60 -56.63
C ASP A 514 -2.07 28.35 -58.04
N LEU A 515 -2.06 27.09 -58.51
CA LEU A 515 -1.71 26.74 -59.90
C LEU A 515 -2.93 26.97 -60.82
N ALA A 516 -2.73 27.79 -61.85
CA ALA A 516 -3.77 28.06 -62.86
C ALA A 516 -4.08 26.80 -63.70
N PRO A 517 -5.34 26.56 -64.11
CA PRO A 517 -5.72 25.35 -64.85
C PRO A 517 -4.95 25.11 -66.15
N ASP A 518 -4.53 26.18 -66.83
CA ASP A 518 -4.00 26.16 -68.19
C ASP A 518 -2.47 26.03 -68.28
N SER A 519 -1.76 25.77 -67.16
CA SER A 519 -0.31 25.55 -67.16
C SER A 519 0.11 24.08 -67.27
N TYR A 520 -0.81 23.17 -67.60
CA TYR A 520 -0.54 21.74 -67.77
C TYR A 520 -0.69 21.31 -69.24
N SER A 521 0.43 21.27 -69.96
CA SER A 521 0.47 20.56 -71.23
C SER A 521 0.36 19.05 -70.98
N PRO A 522 -0.49 18.30 -71.71
CA PRO A 522 -0.46 16.84 -71.69
C PRO A 522 0.91 16.26 -72.07
N ASP A 523 1.69 17.01 -72.85
CA ASP A 523 2.99 16.59 -73.39
C ASP A 523 4.09 16.58 -72.31
N GLU A 524 4.12 17.58 -71.42
CA GLU A 524 5.05 17.61 -70.28
C GLU A 524 4.77 16.45 -69.30
N ASN A 525 3.49 16.09 -69.14
CA ASN A 525 3.09 14.92 -68.35
C ASN A 525 3.54 13.60 -69.00
N ASN A 526 3.60 13.54 -70.34
CA ASN A 526 4.17 12.42 -71.06
C ASN A 526 5.70 12.39 -70.93
N GLU A 527 6.42 13.51 -71.09
CA GLU A 527 7.88 13.56 -70.87
C GLU A 527 8.26 13.16 -69.44
N VAL A 528 7.54 13.65 -68.42
CA VAL A 528 7.78 13.29 -67.02
C VAL A 528 7.46 11.81 -66.75
N ARG A 529 6.40 11.25 -67.36
CA ARG A 529 6.14 9.80 -67.35
C ARG A 529 7.28 9.04 -68.01
N ASP A 530 7.69 9.43 -69.22
CA ASP A 530 8.77 8.81 -69.99
C ASP A 530 10.10 8.82 -69.23
N LEU A 531 10.42 9.92 -68.54
CA LEU A 531 11.61 10.04 -67.70
C LEU A 531 11.52 9.16 -66.44
N LEU A 532 10.34 9.06 -65.82
CA LEU A 532 10.11 8.15 -64.68
C LEU A 532 10.14 6.67 -65.10
N GLU A 533 9.58 6.30 -66.24
CA GLU A 533 9.68 4.95 -66.80
C GLU A 533 11.12 4.62 -67.19
N LYS A 534 11.86 5.54 -67.83
CA LYS A 534 13.29 5.36 -68.13
C LYS A 534 14.16 5.28 -66.87
N ALA A 535 13.83 6.01 -65.81
CA ALA A 535 14.54 5.91 -64.53
C ALA A 535 14.25 4.57 -63.82
N THR A 536 12.97 4.21 -63.68
CA THR A 536 12.56 2.98 -62.98
C THR A 536 12.91 1.70 -63.73
N ALA A 537 12.89 1.69 -65.07
CA ALA A 537 13.30 0.55 -65.87
C ALA A 537 14.81 0.24 -65.82
N ASN A 538 15.64 1.17 -65.32
CA ASN A 538 17.08 1.00 -65.14
C ASN A 538 17.50 0.78 -63.67
N ASP A 539 16.56 0.77 -62.72
CA ASP A 539 16.86 0.51 -61.30
C ASP A 539 16.90 -1.01 -61.01
N ALA A 540 18.02 -1.46 -60.44
CA ALA A 540 18.30 -2.88 -60.19
C ALA A 540 17.36 -3.53 -59.15
N GLN A 541 16.55 -2.75 -58.41
CA GLN A 541 15.55 -3.29 -57.48
C GLN A 541 14.18 -3.55 -58.12
N ASN A 542 13.91 -3.03 -59.33
CA ASN A 542 12.61 -3.14 -59.99
C ASN A 542 12.47 -4.46 -60.77
N LEU A 543 12.25 -5.56 -60.04
CA LEU A 543 11.82 -6.83 -60.61
C LEU A 543 10.43 -6.66 -61.28
N LYS A 544 10.35 -6.92 -62.59
CA LYS A 544 9.08 -6.91 -63.33
C LYS A 544 8.19 -8.08 -62.90
N ILE A 545 7.22 -7.79 -62.03
CA ILE A 545 6.13 -8.72 -61.72
C ILE A 545 5.15 -8.73 -62.90
N SER A 546 4.97 -9.89 -63.54
CA SER A 546 3.91 -10.11 -64.52
C SER A 546 2.58 -10.29 -63.80
N LEU A 547 1.70 -9.29 -63.90
CA LEU A 547 0.29 -9.42 -63.49
C LEU A 547 -0.49 -10.16 -64.58
N ASP A 548 -0.75 -11.45 -64.35
CA ASP A 548 -1.79 -12.17 -65.09
C ASP A 548 -3.18 -11.60 -64.74
N ASP A 549 -4.06 -11.56 -65.74
CA ASP A 549 -5.35 -10.86 -65.65
C ASP A 549 -6.38 -11.65 -64.83
N VAL A 550 -6.52 -11.31 -63.54
CA VAL A 550 -7.47 -11.93 -62.61
C VAL A 550 -8.91 -11.42 -62.83
N SER A 551 -9.35 -11.34 -64.09
CA SER A 551 -10.72 -11.03 -64.48
C SER A 551 -11.63 -12.27 -64.61
N SER A 552 -11.21 -13.46 -64.17
CA SER A 552 -12.10 -14.64 -64.14
C SER A 552 -11.77 -15.72 -63.09
N ARG A 553 -12.05 -15.45 -61.80
CA ARG A 553 -12.47 -16.54 -60.88
C ARG A 553 -13.27 -16.03 -59.67
N VAL A 554 -14.58 -16.29 -59.70
CA VAL A 554 -15.35 -16.50 -58.46
C VAL A 554 -15.01 -17.90 -57.97
N GLN A 555 -14.60 -18.04 -56.70
CA GLN A 555 -14.46 -19.35 -56.08
C GLN A 555 -14.75 -19.29 -54.57
N ASP A 556 -15.44 -20.31 -54.07
CA ASP A 556 -15.93 -20.43 -52.70
C ASP A 556 -14.82 -20.76 -51.67
N PRO A 557 -15.05 -20.53 -50.37
CA PRO A 557 -14.01 -20.58 -49.35
C PRO A 557 -13.64 -22.01 -48.92
N SER A 558 -12.78 -22.69 -49.68
CA SER A 558 -12.01 -23.86 -49.24
C SER A 558 -10.79 -24.10 -50.14
N ASP A 559 -9.65 -23.53 -49.75
CA ASP A 559 -8.27 -24.05 -49.91
C ASP A 559 -7.27 -22.88 -49.77
N PHE A 560 -6.78 -22.66 -48.54
CA PHE A 560 -5.57 -21.87 -48.31
C PHE A 560 -4.40 -22.85 -48.13
N ALA A 561 -3.67 -23.09 -49.20
CA ALA A 561 -2.31 -23.60 -49.13
C ALA A 561 -1.40 -22.42 -48.72
N ASP A 562 -0.69 -22.57 -47.61
CA ASP A 562 0.09 -21.51 -46.97
C ASP A 562 1.59 -21.74 -47.21
N GLU A 563 2.08 -21.20 -48.33
CA GLU A 563 3.51 -20.97 -48.59
C GLU A 563 3.79 -19.50 -48.20
N ASP A 564 4.77 -19.17 -47.35
CA ASP A 564 5.89 -19.95 -46.79
C ASP A 564 6.42 -19.26 -45.49
N HIS A 565 7.46 -19.84 -44.88
CA HIS A 565 8.41 -19.23 -43.94
C HIS A 565 8.10 -19.27 -42.43
N GLY A 566 7.78 -20.47 -41.95
CA GLY A 566 8.10 -20.86 -40.57
C GLY A 566 8.50 -22.34 -40.50
N LEU A 567 9.77 -22.66 -40.20
CA LEU A 567 10.22 -24.07 -40.07
C LEU A 567 9.64 -24.74 -38.81
N VAL A 568 8.38 -25.15 -38.91
CA VAL A 568 7.77 -26.16 -38.03
C VAL A 568 8.23 -27.52 -38.53
N PRO A 569 9.06 -28.28 -37.79
CA PRO A 569 9.56 -29.57 -38.27
C PRO A 569 8.40 -30.51 -38.57
N SER A 570 8.42 -31.13 -39.75
CA SER A 570 7.33 -32.00 -40.19
C SER A 570 7.14 -33.17 -39.22
N ARG A 571 5.93 -33.74 -39.20
CA ARG A 571 5.60 -34.93 -38.40
C ARG A 571 6.54 -36.12 -38.66
N GLU A 572 7.22 -36.12 -39.80
CA GLU A 572 8.20 -37.15 -40.20
C GLU A 572 9.62 -36.82 -39.76
N GLU A 573 10.02 -35.55 -39.75
CA GLU A 573 11.30 -35.10 -39.19
C GLU A 573 11.33 -35.24 -37.66
N ILE A 574 10.22 -34.92 -36.98
CA ILE A 574 10.06 -35.18 -35.54
C ILE A 574 10.21 -36.68 -35.24
N LYS A 575 9.65 -37.56 -36.08
CA LYS A 575 9.85 -39.02 -35.97
C LYS A 575 11.32 -39.43 -36.23
N LYS A 576 11.98 -38.86 -37.24
CA LYS A 576 13.39 -39.13 -37.56
C LYS A 576 14.31 -38.70 -36.40
N GLN A 577 14.11 -37.51 -35.83
CA GLN A 577 14.84 -37.06 -34.63
C GLN A 577 14.54 -37.95 -33.41
N GLY A 578 13.28 -38.34 -33.19
CA GLY A 578 12.90 -39.26 -32.12
C GLY A 578 13.59 -40.63 -32.22
N LEU A 579 13.74 -41.17 -33.43
CA LEU A 579 14.48 -42.41 -33.70
C LEU A 579 15.98 -42.23 -33.42
N LEU A 580 16.61 -41.15 -33.90
CA LEU A 580 18.03 -40.86 -33.63
C LEU A 580 18.33 -40.68 -32.12
N LEU A 581 17.39 -40.11 -31.35
CA LEU A 581 17.48 -40.00 -29.89
C LEU A 581 17.32 -41.36 -29.17
N LEU A 582 16.58 -42.31 -29.76
CA LEU A 582 16.48 -43.68 -29.25
C LEU A 582 17.72 -44.52 -29.58
N GLU A 583 18.29 -44.37 -30.78
CA GLU A 583 19.50 -45.09 -31.20
C GLU A 583 20.76 -44.62 -30.47
N SER A 584 20.93 -43.29 -30.32
CA SER A 584 22.05 -42.72 -29.55
C SER A 584 22.02 -43.18 -28.09
N LYS A 585 20.85 -43.20 -27.43
CA LYS A 585 20.70 -43.79 -26.09
C LYS A 585 21.04 -45.29 -26.07
N LYS A 586 20.61 -46.08 -27.06
CA LYS A 586 20.97 -47.51 -27.17
C LYS A 586 22.46 -47.77 -27.43
N LYS A 587 23.20 -46.84 -28.04
CA LYS A 587 24.68 -46.92 -28.12
C LYS A 587 25.34 -46.61 -26.77
N SER A 588 24.88 -45.56 -26.08
CA SER A 588 25.45 -45.16 -24.78
C SER A 588 25.31 -46.21 -23.65
N SER A 589 24.46 -47.23 -23.83
CA SER A 589 24.31 -48.37 -22.93
C SER A 589 25.14 -49.60 -23.33
N ARG A 590 26.18 -49.44 -24.16
CA ARG A 590 27.07 -50.55 -24.58
C ARG A 590 28.57 -50.26 -24.44
N GLU A 591 28.93 -49.11 -23.87
CA GLU A 591 30.29 -48.76 -23.46
C GLU A 591 30.28 -48.31 -21.99
N ARG A 592 30.11 -49.29 -21.09
CA ARG A 592 30.48 -49.30 -19.67
C ARG A 592 30.76 -50.73 -19.25
#